data_AF-A0A3D2S465-F1
#
_entry.id   AF-A0A3D2S465-F1
#
_cell.length_a   1.000
_cell.length_b   1.000
_cell.length_c   1.000
_cell.angle_alpha   90.00
_cell.angle_beta   90.00
_cell.angle_gamma   90.00
#
_symmetry.space_group_name_H-M   'P 1'
#
loop_
_entity.id
_entity.type
_entity.pdbx_description
1 polymer ?
#
loop_
_entity_poly.entity_id
_entity_poly.type
_entity_poly.pdbx_seq_one_letter_code
_entity_poly.pdbx_strand_id
1 'polypeptide(L)'
;MKIALIGYGKMGRAVEAIIEEHNAVATNDTIEIVLRIDLENKEQFTPESLTGVDIAVEFTGPESAVDNIKKCLDAHVAVVVGTTGWYDRLEEVKQYVADK
;
A
#
# COMPACT_ATOMS: atom_id res chain seq x y z
N MET A 1 12.39 -6.97 -3.55
CA MET A 1 11.68 -5.75 -3.10
C MET A 1 10.72 -6.12 -1.99
N LYS A 2 10.59 -5.31 -0.94
CA LYS A 2 9.67 -5.48 0.18
C LYS A 2 8.43 -4.61 -0.01
N ILE A 3 7.24 -5.20 0.05
CA ILE A 3 6.00 -4.47 -0.13
C ILE A 3 5.04 -4.62 1.06
N ALA A 4 4.22 -3.60 1.26
CA ALA A 4 3.07 -3.63 2.17
C ALA A 4 1.77 -3.65 1.37
N LEU A 5 0.84 -4.54 1.74
CA LEU A 5 -0.52 -4.56 1.22
C LEU A 5 -1.43 -3.84 2.23
N ILE A 6 -1.98 -2.69 1.84
CA ILE A 6 -2.94 -1.92 2.64
C ILE A 6 -4.32 -2.14 2.04
N GLY A 7 -5.16 -2.91 2.74
CA GLY A 7 -6.42 -3.43 2.22
C GLY A 7 -6.28 -4.87 1.73
N TYR A 8 -6.29 -5.82 2.67
CA TYR A 8 -6.16 -7.25 2.39
C TYR A 8 -7.50 -7.96 2.13
N GLY A 9 -8.41 -7.25 1.45
CA GLY A 9 -9.68 -7.76 0.95
C GLY A 9 -9.52 -8.58 -0.34
N LYS A 10 -10.54 -8.54 -1.22
CA LYS A 10 -10.52 -9.27 -2.50
C LYS A 10 -9.36 -8.85 -3.41
N MET A 11 -9.15 -7.54 -3.56
CA MET A 11 -8.08 -7.01 -4.41
C MET A 11 -6.70 -7.24 -3.81
N GLY A 12 -6.51 -7.03 -2.50
CA GLY A 12 -5.24 -7.33 -1.83
C GLY A 12 -4.80 -8.79 -1.99
N ARG A 13 -5.73 -9.75 -1.82
CA ARG A 13 -5.46 -11.18 -2.08
C ARG A 13 -5.17 -11.48 -3.55
N ALA A 14 -5.81 -10.78 -4.49
CA ALA A 14 -5.52 -10.93 -5.91
C ALA A 14 -4.11 -10.42 -6.27
N VAL A 15 -3.69 -9.29 -5.68
CA VAL A 15 -2.32 -8.77 -5.84
C VAL A 15 -1.29 -9.75 -5.28
N GLU A 16 -1.55 -10.31 -4.10
CA GLU A 16 -0.67 -11.34 -3.53
C GLU A 16 -0.55 -12.58 -4.43
N ALA A 17 -1.66 -13.11 -4.95
CA ALA A 17 -1.62 -14.26 -5.86
C ALA A 17 -0.75 -13.98 -7.10
N ILE A 18 -0.86 -12.78 -7.69
CA ILE A 18 -0.02 -12.37 -8.83
C ILE A 18 1.46 -12.29 -8.44
N ILE A 19 1.76 -11.83 -7.22
CA ILE A 19 3.13 -11.78 -6.70
C ILE A 19 3.69 -13.19 -6.50
N GLU A 20 2.89 -14.13 -5.98
CA GLU A 20 3.28 -15.52 -5.83
C GLU A 20 3.55 -16.18 -7.18
N GLU A 21 2.70 -15.93 -8.17
CA GLU A 21 2.90 -16.39 -9.56
C GLU A 21 4.19 -15.83 -10.17
N HIS A 22 4.45 -14.53 -10.00
CA HIS A 22 5.70 -13.88 -10.42
C HIS A 22 6.91 -14.52 -9.72
N ASN A 23 6.86 -14.64 -8.40
CA ASN A 23 7.94 -15.20 -7.60
C ASN A 23 8.24 -16.67 -7.94
N ALA A 24 7.25 -17.44 -8.40
CA ALA A 24 7.44 -18.83 -8.79
C ALA A 24 8.35 -19.02 -10.02
N VAL A 25 8.41 -18.02 -10.91
CA VAL A 25 9.22 -18.05 -12.14
C VAL A 25 10.42 -17.11 -12.11
N ALA A 26 10.45 -16.17 -11.17
CA ALA A 26 11.50 -15.18 -11.03
C ALA A 26 12.83 -15.82 -10.58
N THR A 27 13.91 -15.58 -11.33
CA THR A 27 15.28 -15.98 -10.95
C THR A 27 16.04 -14.88 -10.20
N ASN A 28 15.59 -13.64 -10.38
CA ASN A 28 15.98 -12.41 -9.72
C ASN A 28 14.73 -11.54 -9.51
N ASP A 29 14.81 -10.49 -8.68
CA ASP A 29 13.71 -9.54 -8.46
C ASP A 29 12.43 -10.15 -7.82
N THR A 30 12.60 -11.05 -6.86
CA THR A 30 11.50 -11.53 -6.03
C THR A 30 10.93 -10.42 -5.16
N ILE A 31 9.62 -10.52 -4.91
CA ILE A 31 8.85 -9.57 -4.12
C ILE A 31 8.48 -10.25 -2.79
N GLU A 32 8.84 -9.63 -1.68
CA GLU A 32 8.51 -10.08 -0.33
C GLU A 32 7.35 -9.24 0.20
N ILE A 33 6.24 -9.86 0.57
CA ILE A 33 5.11 -9.18 1.22
C ILE A 33 5.37 -9.19 2.73
N VAL A 34 5.86 -8.07 3.25
CA VAL A 34 6.29 -7.93 4.65
C VAL A 34 5.18 -7.42 5.58
N LEU A 35 4.13 -6.84 5.02
CA LEU A 35 2.99 -6.33 5.79
C LEU A 35 1.68 -6.55 5.04
N ARG A 36 0.64 -6.97 5.76
CA ARG A 36 -0.74 -7.09 5.28
C ARG A 36 -1.65 -6.41 6.29
N ILE A 37 -2.31 -5.34 5.88
CA ILE A 37 -3.24 -4.57 6.72
C ILE A 37 -4.66 -4.73 6.16
N ASP A 38 -5.61 -5.00 7.04
CA ASP A 38 -7.05 -4.94 6.80
C ASP A 38 -7.76 -4.39 8.05
N LEU A 39 -9.10 -4.39 8.04
CA LEU A 39 -9.92 -3.93 9.14
C LEU A 39 -9.62 -4.65 10.47
N GLU A 40 -9.24 -5.94 10.41
CA GLU A 40 -9.01 -6.77 11.60
C GLU A 40 -7.71 -6.44 12.34
N ASN A 41 -6.75 -5.79 11.68
CA ASN A 41 -5.43 -5.46 12.24
C ASN A 41 -5.01 -4.01 11.94
N LYS A 42 -5.99 -3.11 11.81
CA LYS A 42 -5.77 -1.69 11.47
C LYS A 42 -4.82 -0.98 12.44
N GLU A 43 -4.78 -1.41 13.69
CA GLU A 43 -3.87 -0.90 14.72
C GLU A 43 -2.40 -1.16 14.41
N GLN A 44 -2.09 -2.17 13.59
CA GLN A 44 -0.73 -2.48 13.15
C GLN A 44 -0.24 -1.55 12.05
N PHE A 45 -1.14 -0.77 11.42
CA PHE A 45 -0.75 0.18 10.39
C PHE A 45 -0.17 1.46 11.03
N THR A 46 1.09 1.38 11.42
CA THR A 46 1.85 2.49 12.04
C THR A 46 3.08 2.84 11.20
N PRO A 47 3.66 4.05 11.34
CA PRO A 47 4.91 4.40 10.66
C PRO A 47 6.03 3.39 10.92
N GLU A 48 6.11 2.85 12.14
CA GLU A 48 7.12 1.87 12.52
C GLU A 48 6.94 0.56 11.73
N SER A 49 5.70 0.10 11.53
CA SER A 49 5.39 -1.10 10.73
C SER A 49 5.78 -0.97 9.26
N LEU A 50 5.94 0.27 8.77
CA LEU A 50 6.33 0.59 7.40
C LEU A 50 7.86 0.70 7.23
N THR A 51 8.63 0.60 8.31
CA THR A 51 10.09 0.72 8.25
C THR A 51 10.68 -0.40 7.38
N GLY A 52 11.43 -0.03 6.34
CA GLY A 52 12.06 -0.98 5.42
C GLY A 52 11.12 -1.58 4.38
N VAL A 53 9.90 -1.05 4.26
CA VAL A 53 9.01 -1.28 3.11
C VAL A 53 9.48 -0.40 1.97
N ASP A 54 9.66 -0.97 0.78
CA ASP A 54 10.04 -0.23 -0.42
C ASP A 54 8.80 0.47 -1.03
N ILE A 55 7.68 -0.25 -1.12
CA ILE A 55 6.43 0.23 -1.74
C ILE A 55 5.20 -0.30 -0.97
N ALA A 56 4.20 0.55 -0.78
CA ALA A 56 2.87 0.16 -0.32
C ALA A 56 1.89 0.06 -1.51
N VAL A 57 1.03 -0.95 -1.51
CA VAL A 57 -0.07 -1.09 -2.48
C VAL A 57 -1.39 -0.95 -1.73
N GLU A 58 -2.22 0.01 -2.14
CA GLU A 58 -3.40 0.47 -1.41
C GLU A 58 -4.69 0.12 -2.17
N PHE A 59 -5.51 -0.77 -1.58
CA PHE A 59 -6.82 -1.22 -2.06
C PHE A 59 -7.82 -1.34 -0.89
N THR A 60 -8.18 -0.23 -0.25
CA THR A 60 -9.23 -0.14 0.77
C THR A 60 -10.54 0.44 0.21
N GLY A 61 -11.24 1.26 1.00
CA GLY A 61 -12.43 2.02 0.61
C GLY A 61 -12.12 3.51 0.40
N PRO A 62 -12.94 4.23 -0.38
CA PRO A 62 -12.73 5.65 -0.73
C PRO A 62 -12.55 6.55 0.50
N GLU A 63 -13.26 6.26 1.59
CA GLU A 63 -13.21 7.01 2.84
C GLU A 63 -11.86 6.91 3.57
N SER A 64 -11.06 5.88 3.28
CA SER A 64 -9.77 5.64 3.93
C SER A 64 -8.56 5.88 3.02
N ALA A 65 -8.76 5.92 1.70
CA ALA A 65 -7.67 6.04 0.71
C ALA A 65 -6.70 7.20 1.00
N VAL A 66 -7.21 8.42 1.16
CA VAL A 66 -6.35 9.61 1.34
C VAL A 66 -5.56 9.55 2.65
N ASP A 67 -6.17 9.08 3.74
CA ASP A 67 -5.48 8.98 5.02
C ASP A 67 -4.42 7.87 4.98
N ASN A 68 -4.70 6.77 4.29
CA ASN A 68 -3.73 5.70 4.05
C ASN A 68 -2.55 6.19 3.19
N ILE A 69 -2.82 6.93 2.12
CA ILE A 69 -1.80 7.55 1.26
C ILE A 69 -0.88 8.43 2.09
N LYS A 70 -1.43 9.36 2.86
CA LYS A 70 -0.65 10.27 3.70
C LYS A 70 0.19 9.52 4.72
N LYS A 71 -0.36 8.51 5.39
CA LYS A 71 0.39 7.68 6.35
C LYS A 71 1.58 6.98 5.69
N CYS A 72 1.43 6.45 4.48
CA CYS A 72 2.55 5.86 3.73
C CYS A 72 3.63 6.91 3.41
N LEU A 73 3.21 8.09 2.92
CA LEU A 73 4.12 9.18 2.58
C LEU A 73 4.84 9.76 3.81
N ASP A 74 4.16 9.86 4.96
CA ASP A 74 4.77 10.25 6.24
C ASP A 74 5.86 9.27 6.69
N ALA A 75 5.70 7.98 6.36
CA ALA A 75 6.71 6.95 6.60
C ALA A 75 7.80 6.90 5.51
N HIS A 76 7.81 7.84 4.56
CA HIS A 76 8.71 7.87 3.41
C HIS A 76 8.62 6.63 2.50
N VAL A 77 7.41 6.04 2.41
CA VAL A 77 7.13 4.87 1.56
C VAL A 77 6.28 5.30 0.38
N ALA A 78 6.74 4.98 -0.84
CA ALA A 78 5.98 5.22 -2.06
C ALA A 78 4.70 4.36 -2.06
N VAL A 79 3.59 4.90 -2.56
CA VAL A 79 2.29 4.22 -2.54
C VAL A 79 1.68 4.11 -3.94
N VAL A 80 1.26 2.89 -4.31
CA VAL A 80 0.48 2.59 -5.52
C VAL A 80 -0.98 2.43 -5.11
N VAL A 81 -1.84 3.31 -5.61
CA VAL A 81 -3.24 3.40 -5.20
C VAL A 81 -4.15 2.78 -6.25
N GLY A 82 -4.85 1.72 -5.86
CA GLY A 82 -5.90 1.09 -6.66
C GLY A 82 -7.31 1.37 -6.16
N THR A 83 -7.47 1.94 -4.97
CA THR A 83 -8.77 2.40 -4.46
C THR A 83 -9.36 3.46 -5.38
N THR A 84 -10.66 3.37 -5.64
CA THR A 84 -11.41 4.32 -6.47
C THR A 84 -12.30 5.21 -5.58
N GLY A 85 -12.88 6.27 -6.14
CA GLY A 85 -13.87 7.09 -5.42
C GLY A 85 -13.31 8.17 -4.49
N TRP A 86 -12.01 8.49 -4.56
CA TRP A 86 -11.36 9.54 -3.74
C TRP A 86 -10.76 10.70 -4.57
N TYR A 87 -10.93 10.70 -5.89
CA TYR A 87 -10.30 11.66 -6.82
C TYR A 87 -10.73 13.12 -6.63
N ASP A 88 -11.86 13.36 -5.95
CA ASP A 88 -12.26 14.68 -5.46
C ASP A 88 -11.20 15.32 -4.55
N ARG A 89 -10.37 14.49 -3.89
CA ARG A 89 -9.24 14.88 -3.06
C ARG A 89 -7.87 14.73 -3.75
N LEU A 90 -7.84 14.54 -5.07
CA LEU A 90 -6.57 14.36 -5.80
C LEU A 90 -5.62 15.55 -5.64
N GLU A 91 -6.15 16.79 -5.70
CA GLU A 91 -5.31 17.99 -5.60
C GLU A 91 -4.69 18.14 -4.21
N GLU A 92 -5.43 17.77 -3.17
CA GLU A 92 -4.92 17.70 -1.80
C GLU A 92 -3.73 16.73 -1.70
N VAL A 93 -3.84 15.54 -2.29
CA VAL A 93 -2.76 14.55 -2.31
C VAL A 93 -1.56 15.04 -3.12
N LYS A 94 -1.77 15.70 -4.27
CA LYS A 94 -0.67 16.26 -5.06
C LYS A 94 0.12 17.31 -4.29
N GLN A 95 -0.58 18.23 -3.63
CA GLN A 95 0.07 19.23 -2.79
C GLN A 95 0.85 18.55 -1.67
N TYR A 96 0.24 17.56 -1.03
CA TYR A 96 0.89 16.80 0.04
C TYR A 96 2.16 16.08 -0.42
N VAL A 97 2.18 15.50 -1.63
CA VAL A 97 3.37 14.90 -2.22
C VAL A 97 4.45 15.93 -2.54
N ALA A 98 4.07 17.13 -3.01
CA ALA A 98 5.02 18.19 -3.33
C ALA A 98 5.73 18.75 -2.08
N ASP A 99 5.14 18.58 -0.90
CA ASP A 99 5.68 19.03 0.39
C ASP A 99 6.57 17.97 1.09
N LYS A 100 6.78 16.80 0.47
CA LYS A 100 7.61 15.69 0.98
C LYS A 100 8.94 15.58 0.24
#